data_AF-A0A101LEN6-F1
#
_entry.id   AF-A0A101LEN6-F1
#
_cell.length_a   1.000
_cell.length_b   1.000
_cell.length_c   1.000
_cell.angle_alpha   90.00
_cell.angle_beta   90.00
_cell.angle_gamma   90.00
#
_symmetry.space_group_name_H-M   'P 1'
#
loop_
_entity.id
_entity.type
_entity.pdbx_description
1 polymer ?
#
loop_
_entity_poly.entity_id
_entity_poly.type
_entity_poly.pdbx_seq_one_letter_code
_entity_poly.pdbx_strand_id
1 'polypeptide(L)'
;MTKEEIALWVQVAAVVAAVLAAIIALVVSALDRRNARRIADEDRRAALRQAHMMFELQTLLKLAQNRSRGGHSDTNISKDMGAEWAALVGALGPDRVPINWAKLVDLPPEEIEAKLTDGDTPAWLKESIEAHRALAAVAEEIRRENEAAETARTR
;
A
#
# COMPACT_ATOMS: atom_id res chain seq x y z
N MET A 1 -52.90 -27.04 -41.61
CA MET A 1 -52.45 -26.52 -40.31
C MET A 1 -53.65 -25.88 -39.63
N THR A 2 -54.07 -26.40 -38.48
CA THR A 2 -55.25 -25.91 -37.75
C THR A 2 -54.86 -24.74 -36.83
N LYS A 3 -55.84 -23.93 -36.39
CA LYS A 3 -55.59 -22.79 -35.49
C LYS A 3 -54.95 -23.23 -34.16
N GLU A 4 -55.29 -24.44 -33.70
CA GLU A 4 -54.76 -25.04 -32.47
C GLU A 4 -53.27 -25.39 -32.59
N GLU A 5 -52.85 -25.95 -33.73
CA GLU A 5 -51.43 -26.24 -34.00
C GLU A 5 -50.58 -24.95 -34.00
N ILE A 6 -51.08 -23.88 -34.63
CA ILE A 6 -50.39 -22.58 -34.66
C ILE A 6 -50.26 -22.01 -33.24
N ALA A 7 -51.31 -22.09 -32.42
CA ALA A 7 -51.28 -21.61 -31.04
C ALA A 7 -50.25 -22.37 -30.18
N LEU A 8 -50.16 -23.69 -30.34
CA LEU A 8 -49.18 -24.51 -29.63
C LEU A 8 -47.73 -24.12 -29.99
N TRP A 9 -47.44 -23.93 -31.28
CA TRP A 9 -46.10 -23.51 -31.73
C TRP A 9 -45.72 -22.12 -31.21
N VAL A 10 -46.66 -21.19 -31.16
CA VAL A 10 -46.43 -19.85 -30.59
C VAL A 10 -46.13 -19.94 -29.10
N GLN A 11 -46.85 -20.77 -28.34
CA GLN A 11 -46.59 -20.98 -26.91
C GLN A 11 -45.21 -21.61 -26.68
N VAL A 12 -44.85 -22.64 -27.45
CA VAL A 12 -43.52 -23.27 -27.37
C VAL A 12 -42.41 -22.26 -27.69
N ALA A 13 -42.58 -21.47 -28.75
CA ALA A 13 -41.62 -20.43 -29.12
C ALA A 13 -41.46 -19.38 -28.02
N ALA A 14 -42.56 -18.96 -27.39
CA ALA A 14 -42.53 -18.01 -26.28
C ALA A 14 -41.76 -18.57 -25.06
N VAL A 15 -41.97 -19.84 -24.70
CA VAL A 15 -41.25 -20.48 -23.59
C VAL A 15 -39.76 -20.58 -23.91
N VAL A 16 -39.39 -20.99 -25.13
CA VAL A 16 -37.98 -21.07 -25.55
C VAL A 16 -37.32 -19.69 -25.49
N ALA A 17 -38.00 -18.65 -25.99
CA ALA A 17 -37.51 -17.28 -25.93
C ALA A 17 -37.30 -16.80 -24.47
N ALA A 18 -38.25 -17.12 -23.57
CA ALA A 18 -38.15 -16.77 -22.16
C ALA A 18 -36.96 -17.47 -21.47
N VAL A 19 -36.73 -18.75 -21.75
CA VAL A 19 -35.58 -19.51 -21.21
C VAL A 19 -34.27 -18.93 -21.72
N LEU A 20 -34.17 -18.62 -23.02
CA LEU A 20 -32.98 -17.99 -23.59
C LEU A 20 -32.69 -16.63 -22.95
N ALA A 21 -33.71 -15.80 -22.77
CA ALA A 21 -33.58 -14.51 -22.09
C ALA A 21 -33.08 -14.68 -20.64
N ALA A 22 -33.60 -15.68 -19.91
CA ALA A 22 -33.16 -15.98 -18.55
C ALA A 22 -31.69 -16.42 -18.51
N ILE A 23 -31.25 -17.27 -19.44
CA ILE A 23 -29.84 -17.71 -19.52
C ILE A 23 -28.93 -16.52 -19.82
N ILE A 24 -29.28 -15.67 -20.80
CA ILE A 24 -28.51 -14.48 -21.14
C ILE A 24 -28.40 -13.54 -19.94
N ALA A 25 -29.51 -13.31 -19.23
CA ALA A 25 -29.52 -12.46 -18.03
C ALA A 25 -28.58 -13.01 -16.94
N LEU A 26 -28.58 -14.33 -16.71
CA LEU A 26 -27.67 -14.97 -15.75
C LEU A 26 -26.20 -14.84 -16.16
N VAL A 27 -25.89 -15.04 -17.44
CA VAL A 27 -24.53 -14.91 -17.96
C VAL A 27 -24.03 -13.47 -17.84
N VAL A 28 -24.84 -12.49 -18.27
CA VAL A 28 -24.49 -11.07 -18.16
C VAL A 28 -24.32 -10.67 -16.70
N SER A 29 -25.21 -11.10 -15.80
CA SER A 29 -25.07 -10.83 -14.37
C SER A 29 -23.80 -11.43 -13.78
N ALA A 30 -23.43 -12.65 -14.18
CA ALA A 30 -22.19 -13.27 -13.74
C ALA A 30 -20.94 -12.55 -14.28
N LEU A 31 -20.97 -12.11 -15.54
CA LEU A 31 -19.88 -11.35 -16.17
C LEU A 31 -19.71 -9.98 -15.54
N ASP A 32 -20.82 -9.28 -15.29
CA ASP A 32 -20.84 -7.97 -14.64
C ASP A 32 -20.27 -8.05 -13.23
N ARG A 33 -20.69 -9.04 -12.42
CA ARG A 33 -20.12 -9.27 -11.09
C ARG A 33 -18.62 -9.54 -11.12
N ARG A 34 -18.12 -10.27 -12.12
CA ARG A 34 -16.68 -10.51 -12.29
C ARG A 34 -15.94 -9.23 -12.65
N ASN A 35 -16.50 -8.43 -13.55
CA ASN A 35 -15.89 -7.18 -13.97
C ASN A 35 -15.90 -6.13 -12.85
N ALA A 36 -17.00 -6.01 -12.12
CA ALA A 36 -17.12 -5.11 -10.97
C ALA A 36 -16.09 -5.47 -9.88
N ARG A 37 -15.88 -6.76 -9.59
CA ARG A 37 -14.83 -7.20 -8.65
C ARG A 37 -13.44 -6.82 -9.14
N ARG A 38 -13.14 -7.04 -10.43
CA ARG A 38 -11.86 -6.68 -11.02
C ARG A 38 -11.59 -5.18 -10.91
N ILE A 39 -12.59 -4.35 -11.23
CA ILE A 39 -12.46 -2.89 -11.13
C ILE A 39 -12.27 -2.46 -9.67
N ALA A 40 -13.04 -3.02 -8.73
CA ALA A 40 -12.90 -2.72 -7.31
C ALA A 40 -11.51 -3.09 -6.76
N ASP A 41 -10.95 -4.21 -7.20
CA ASP A 41 -9.59 -4.61 -6.82
C ASP A 41 -8.53 -3.67 -7.40
N GLU A 42 -8.71 -3.21 -8.64
CA GLU A 42 -7.81 -2.25 -9.28
C GLU A 42 -7.87 -0.87 -8.61
N ASP A 43 -9.08 -0.39 -8.28
CA ASP A 43 -9.29 0.86 -7.56
C ASP A 43 -8.69 0.80 -6.16
N ARG A 44 -8.89 -0.30 -5.43
CA ARG A 44 -8.29 -0.49 -4.11
C ARG A 44 -6.76 -0.41 -4.17
N ARG A 45 -6.13 -0.98 -5.20
CA ARG A 45 -4.67 -0.90 -5.38
C ARG A 45 -4.22 0.51 -5.75
N ALA A 46 -4.94 1.18 -6.64
CA ALA A 46 -4.64 2.56 -7.01
C ALA A 46 -4.72 3.47 -5.78
N ALA A 47 -5.75 3.30 -4.96
CA ALA A 47 -5.93 4.02 -3.71
C ALA A 47 -4.81 3.73 -2.70
N LEU A 48 -4.40 2.46 -2.53
CA LEU A 48 -3.29 2.11 -1.64
C LEU A 48 -1.96 2.70 -2.12
N ARG A 49 -1.65 2.63 -3.41
CA ARG A 49 -0.44 3.27 -3.98
C ARG A 49 -0.47 4.78 -3.79
N GLN A 50 -1.60 5.42 -4.05
CA GLN A 50 -1.76 6.86 -3.86
C GLN A 50 -1.61 7.25 -2.39
N ALA A 51 -2.20 6.50 -1.46
CA ALA A 51 -2.05 6.72 -0.03
C ALA A 51 -0.58 6.59 0.41
N HIS A 52 0.13 5.59 -0.10
CA HIS A 52 1.55 5.40 0.16
C HIS A 52 2.39 6.57 -0.37
N MET A 53 2.19 6.99 -1.63
CA MET A 53 2.90 8.15 -2.19
C MET A 53 2.60 9.45 -1.43
N MET A 54 1.35 9.65 -0.98
CA MET A 54 0.98 10.80 -0.16
C MET A 54 1.65 10.77 1.21
N PHE A 55 1.78 9.59 1.82
CA PHE A 55 2.54 9.40 3.04
C PHE A 55 4.01 9.74 2.84
N GLU A 56 4.66 9.20 1.79
CA GLU A 56 6.06 9.52 1.46
C GLU A 56 6.26 11.03 1.27
N LEU A 57 5.37 11.68 0.52
CA LEU A 57 5.42 13.12 0.28
C LEU A 57 5.31 13.94 1.58
N GLN A 58 4.38 13.57 2.46
CA GLN A 58 4.21 14.23 3.76
C GLN A 58 5.44 14.05 4.65
N THR A 59 6.01 12.85 4.66
CA THR A 59 7.24 12.53 5.40
C THR A 59 8.42 13.34 4.87
N LEU A 60 8.60 13.42 3.55
CA LEU A 60 9.61 14.27 2.91
C LEU A 60 9.40 15.76 3.20
N LEU A 61 8.15 16.24 3.20
CA LEU A 61 7.84 17.63 3.53
C LEU A 61 8.22 17.96 4.97
N LYS A 62 7.88 17.09 5.94
CA LYS A 62 8.29 17.25 7.34
C LYS A 62 9.80 17.23 7.49
N LEU A 63 10.47 16.32 6.78
CA LEU A 63 11.93 16.22 6.79
C LEU A 63 12.59 17.50 6.25
N ALA A 64 12.04 18.07 5.18
CA ALA A 64 12.49 19.34 4.62
C ALA A 64 12.24 20.51 5.58
N GLN A 65 11.08 20.54 6.26
CA GLN A 65 10.77 21.56 7.28
C GLN A 65 11.70 21.46 8.48
N ASN A 66 11.98 20.25 8.97
CA ASN A 66 12.88 20.02 10.09
C ASN A 66 14.30 20.49 9.72
N ARG A 67 14.76 20.18 8.51
CA ARG A 67 16.03 20.70 7.97
C ARG A 67 16.03 22.24 7.85
N SER A 68 14.95 22.84 7.34
CA SER A 68 14.89 24.30 7.13
C SER A 68 14.81 25.08 8.43
N ARG A 69 14.24 24.50 9.49
CA ARG A 69 14.19 25.13 10.82
C ARG A 69 15.58 25.37 11.40
N GLY A 70 16.60 24.60 11.00
CA GLY A 70 17.95 24.69 11.54
C GLY A 70 17.98 24.28 13.02
N GLY A 71 19.14 23.87 13.52
CA GLY A 71 19.26 23.46 14.92
C GLY A 71 18.73 24.53 15.88
N HIS A 72 17.85 24.14 16.79
CA HIS A 72 17.31 25.05 17.80
C HIS A 72 18.39 25.35 18.85
N SER A 73 18.43 26.59 19.38
CA SER A 73 19.39 26.98 20.43
C SER A 73 19.12 26.27 21.76
N ASP A 74 17.86 25.93 22.01
CA ASP A 74 17.46 25.03 23.09
C ASP A 74 17.90 23.59 22.79
N THR A 75 18.70 23.04 23.70
CA THR A 75 19.28 21.70 23.58
C THR A 75 18.22 20.59 23.60
N ASN A 76 17.11 20.76 24.32
CA ASN A 76 16.04 19.77 24.36
C ASN A 76 15.28 19.74 23.04
N ILE A 77 14.91 20.91 22.52
CA ILE A 77 14.23 21.02 21.22
C ILE A 77 15.12 20.48 20.10
N SER A 78 16.43 20.76 20.15
CA SER A 78 17.39 20.23 19.18
C SER A 78 17.47 18.70 19.19
N LYS A 79 17.41 18.06 20.36
CA LYS A 79 17.37 16.60 20.50
C LYS A 79 16.08 16.01 19.94
N ASP A 80 14.93 16.59 20.28
CA ASP A 80 13.63 16.13 19.79
C ASP A 80 13.54 16.24 18.27
N MET A 81 14.03 17.33 17.70
CA MET A 81 14.13 17.52 16.25
C MET A 81 15.05 16.48 15.59
N GLY A 82 16.16 16.11 16.23
CA GLY A 82 17.06 15.07 15.76
C GLY A 82 16.42 13.67 15.78
N ALA A 83 15.67 13.35 16.84
CA ALA A 83 14.93 12.10 16.95
C ALA A 83 13.80 12.00 15.91
N GLU A 84 13.05 13.09 15.70
CA GLU A 84 12.02 13.18 14.66
C GLU A 84 12.65 13.01 13.27
N TRP A 85 13.78 13.67 13.03
CA TRP A 85 14.49 13.58 11.75
C TRP A 85 14.91 12.14 11.43
N ALA A 86 15.52 11.43 12.38
CA ALA A 86 15.95 10.06 12.16
C ALA A 86 14.77 9.08 11.99
N ALA A 87 13.64 9.31 12.66
CA ALA A 87 12.41 8.55 12.45
C ALA A 87 11.81 8.78 11.05
N LEU A 88 11.79 10.02 10.56
CA LEU A 88 11.29 10.37 9.23
C LEU A 88 12.18 9.79 8.11
N VAL A 89 13.51 9.79 8.30
CA VAL A 89 14.44 9.13 7.36
C VAL A 89 14.17 7.63 7.32
N GLY A 90 13.95 7.00 8.47
CA GLY A 90 13.60 5.58 8.52
C GLY A 90 12.27 5.23 7.85
N ALA A 91 11.26 6.08 8.03
CA ALA A 91 9.94 5.90 7.40
C ALA A 91 9.99 5.89 5.86
N LEU A 92 10.97 6.56 5.25
CA LEU A 92 11.13 6.62 3.79
C LEU A 92 11.87 5.41 3.21
N GLY A 93 12.70 4.76 4.02
CA GLY A 93 13.56 3.66 3.57
C GLY A 93 14.66 4.11 2.59
N PRO A 94 15.53 3.16 2.17
CA PRO A 94 16.74 3.48 1.40
C PRO A 94 16.46 4.06 0.01
N ASP A 95 15.32 3.72 -0.61
CA ASP A 95 15.01 4.11 -1.99
C ASP A 95 14.60 5.58 -2.15
N ARG A 96 14.06 6.20 -1.09
CA ARG A 96 13.45 7.54 -1.14
C ARG A 96 14.18 8.58 -0.27
N VAL A 97 15.23 8.16 0.42
CA VAL A 97 16.09 9.04 1.19
C VAL A 97 17.12 9.70 0.26
N PRO A 98 17.40 11.01 0.42
CA PRO A 98 18.48 11.69 -0.28
C PRO A 98 19.82 10.92 -0.24
N ILE A 99 20.57 10.93 -1.35
CA ILE A 99 21.80 10.13 -1.55
C ILE A 99 22.81 10.28 -0.40
N ASN A 100 22.93 11.49 0.15
CA ASN A 100 23.82 11.80 1.26
C ASN A 100 23.40 11.16 2.61
N TRP A 101 22.20 10.60 2.69
CA TRP A 101 21.60 10.02 3.89
C TRP A 101 21.32 8.52 3.75
N ALA A 102 21.58 7.92 2.59
CA ALA A 102 21.45 6.48 2.35
C ALA A 102 22.21 5.63 3.40
N LYS A 103 23.37 6.11 3.87
CA LYS A 103 24.19 5.46 4.90
C LYS A 103 23.52 5.33 6.28
N LEU A 104 22.40 6.02 6.51
CA LEU A 104 21.66 5.99 7.78
C LEU A 104 20.46 5.03 7.76
N VAL A 105 20.05 4.61 6.56
CA VAL A 105 18.91 3.70 6.32
C VAL A 105 19.37 2.34 5.80
N ASP A 106 20.58 2.27 5.25
CA ASP A 106 21.17 1.06 4.67
C ASP A 106 22.12 0.35 5.65
N LEU A 107 21.73 0.32 6.93
CA LEU A 107 22.49 -0.40 7.96
C LEU A 107 21.99 -1.85 8.03
N PRO A 108 22.89 -2.84 8.05
CA PRO A 108 22.48 -4.22 8.22
C PRO A 108 21.81 -4.44 9.59
N PRO A 109 20.86 -5.39 9.71
CA PRO A 109 20.12 -5.64 10.95
C PRO A 109 21.02 -5.87 12.17
N GLU A 110 22.15 -6.55 11.98
CA GLU A 110 23.15 -6.76 13.03
C GLU A 110 23.78 -5.46 13.56
N GLU A 111 24.03 -4.47 12.70
CA GLU A 111 24.59 -3.18 13.09
C GLU A 111 23.56 -2.30 13.81
N ILE A 112 22.28 -2.44 13.44
CA ILE A 112 21.17 -1.79 14.14
C ILE A 112 21.08 -2.31 15.58
N GLU A 113 21.12 -3.64 15.75
CA GLU A 113 21.05 -4.26 17.07
C GLU A 113 22.27 -3.91 17.94
N ALA A 114 23.46 -3.84 17.33
CA ALA A 114 24.67 -3.40 18.01
C ALA A 114 24.55 -1.96 18.53
N LYS A 115 23.95 -1.04 17.77
CA LYS A 115 23.74 0.35 18.20
C LYS A 115 22.66 0.49 19.28
N LEU A 116 21.64 -0.36 19.28
CA LEU A 116 20.62 -0.37 20.33
C LEU A 116 21.19 -0.88 21.67
N THR A 117 22.09 -1.85 21.60
CA THR A 117 22.71 -2.47 22.78
C THR A 117 23.95 -1.74 23.29
N ASP A 118 24.59 -0.91 22.45
CA ASP A 118 25.75 -0.10 22.82
C ASP A 118 25.44 0.92 23.93
N GLY A 119 26.16 0.84 25.05
CA GLY A 119 25.98 1.72 26.22
C GLY A 119 26.30 3.19 25.96
N ASP A 120 27.16 3.48 24.98
CA ASP A 120 27.60 4.85 24.65
C ASP A 120 26.64 5.56 23.69
N THR A 121 25.72 4.83 23.07
CA THR A 121 24.71 5.41 22.18
C THR A 121 23.67 6.18 23.01
N PRO A 122 23.44 7.48 22.75
CA PRO A 122 22.49 8.29 23.50
C PRO A 122 21.06 7.71 23.47
N ALA A 123 20.34 7.77 24.60
CA ALA A 123 19.00 7.20 24.73
C ALA A 123 18.02 7.68 23.63
N TRP A 124 18.02 8.98 23.32
CA TRP A 124 17.18 9.55 22.25
C TRP A 124 17.49 8.98 20.86
N LEU A 125 18.75 8.58 20.62
CA LEU A 125 19.16 7.97 19.37
C LEU A 125 18.72 6.51 19.30
N LYS A 126 18.76 5.79 20.42
CA LYS A 126 18.24 4.42 20.52
C LYS A 126 16.73 4.37 20.26
N GLU A 127 15.97 5.25 20.89
CA GLU A 127 14.51 5.36 20.69
C GLU A 127 14.18 5.67 19.22
N SER A 128 14.97 6.53 18.58
CA SER A 128 14.80 6.86 17.16
C SER A 128 15.15 5.67 16.23
N ILE A 129 16.22 4.93 16.54
CA ILE A 129 16.60 3.70 15.81
C ILE A 129 15.54 2.61 15.97
N GLU A 130 14.95 2.47 17.16
CA GLU A 130 13.88 1.51 17.42
C GLU A 130 12.60 1.86 16.64
N ALA A 131 12.21 3.15 16.63
CA ALA A 131 11.11 3.65 15.83
C ALA A 131 11.36 3.42 14.32
N HIS A 132 12.59 3.67 13.85
CA HIS A 132 12.99 3.39 12.48
C HIS A 132 12.82 1.90 12.14
N ARG A 133 13.32 0.99 12.98
CA ARG A 133 13.17 -0.45 12.77
C ARG A 133 11.70 -0.88 12.67
N ALA A 134 10.84 -0.35 13.53
CA ALA A 134 9.41 -0.64 13.49
C ALA A 134 8.76 -0.14 12.18
N LEU A 135 9.10 1.08 11.75
CA LEU A 135 8.60 1.66 10.49
C LEU A 135 9.11 0.88 9.27
N ALA A 136 10.39 0.50 9.25
CA ALA A 136 10.98 -0.31 8.19
C ALA A 136 10.33 -1.70 8.09
N ALA A 137 10.02 -2.34 9.23
CA ALA A 137 9.31 -3.61 9.24
C ALA A 137 7.91 -3.51 8.64
N VAL A 138 7.16 -2.44 8.96
CA VAL A 138 5.83 -2.17 8.38
C VAL A 138 5.94 -1.87 6.87
N ALA A 139 6.93 -1.06 6.47
CA ALA A 139 7.16 -0.77 5.06
C ALA A 139 7.50 -2.03 4.25
N GLU A 140 8.33 -2.92 4.81
CA GLU A 140 8.69 -4.20 4.20
C GLU A 140 7.51 -5.18 4.13
N GLU A 141 6.65 -5.20 5.15
CA GLU A 141 5.41 -5.96 5.13
C GLU A 141 4.47 -5.47 4.02
N ILE A 142 4.25 -4.15 3.90
CA ILE A 142 3.48 -3.56 2.81
C ILE A 142 4.09 -3.91 1.44
N ARG A 143 5.42 -3.86 1.31
CA ARG A 143 6.11 -4.22 0.05
C ARG A 143 5.90 -5.69 -0.30
N ARG A 144 6.10 -6.61 0.65
CA ARG A 144 5.86 -8.04 0.46
C ARG A 144 4.42 -8.37 0.11
N GLU A 145 3.45 -7.71 0.75
CA GLU A 145 2.03 -7.89 0.40
C GLU A 145 1.75 -7.45 -1.03
N ASN A 146 2.34 -6.33 -1.46
CA ASN A 146 2.22 -5.84 -2.83
C ASN A 146 2.85 -6.79 -3.86
N GLU A 147 4.06 -7.30 -3.59
CA GLU A 147 4.77 -8.24 -4.46
C GLU A 147 4.10 -9.62 -4.52
N ALA A 148 3.58 -10.11 -3.40
CA ALA A 148 2.81 -11.37 -3.34
C ALA A 148 1.51 -11.25 -4.16
N ALA A 149 0.83 -10.10 -4.07
CA ALA A 149 -0.34 -9.81 -4.89
C ALA A 149 0.00 -9.72 -6.39
N GLU A 150 1.21 -9.29 -6.75
CA GLU A 150 1.68 -9.24 -8.13
C GLU A 150 2.05 -10.64 -8.67
N THR A 151 2.70 -11.47 -7.86
CA THR A 151 3.13 -12.83 -8.23
C THR A 151 1.96 -13.81 -8.35
N ALA A 152 0.92 -13.66 -7.52
CA ALA A 152 -0.32 -14.43 -7.65
C ALA A 152 -1.10 -14.13 -8.94
N ARG A 153 -0.73 -13.07 -9.67
CA ARG A 153 -1.39 -12.60 -10.89
C ARG A 153 -0.74 -13.14 -12.17
N THR A 154 0.52 -13.56 -12.11
CA THR A 154 1.30 -14.10 -13.23
C THR A 154 1.26 -15.63 -13.34
N ARG A 155 0.62 -16.30 -12.39
CA ARG A 155 0.32 -17.75 -12.42
C ARG A 155 -1.16 -17.98 -12.73
#